data_AF-A0A565BJ10-F1
#
_entry.id   AF-A0A565BJ10-F1
#
_cell.length_a   1.000
_cell.length_b   1.000
_cell.length_c   1.000
_cell.angle_alpha   90.00
_cell.angle_beta   90.00
_cell.angle_gamma   90.00
#
_symmetry.space_group_name_H-M   'P 1'
#
loop_
_entity.id
_entity.type
_entity.pdbx_description
1 polymer ?
#
loop_
_entity_poly.entity_id
_entity_poly.type
_entity_poly.pdbx_seq_one_letter_code
_entity_poly.pdbx_strand_id
1 'polypeptide(L)'
;MTQRKQCSVVITTVNRKMFAGDLYLNTLPATRFYQHDEPQEVESVRHQYENIQTSSLQEHELNEESSSLKTISQMLSFLDVAKPQEKEFICSARIVDIITRNGWYNISCAKCYYRIKPLDDKLICRFCDDSSFIGVVRFRLEVIVDDETDQGRFVIFDREARKLTNMLAGDLITFKGATS
;
A
#
# COMPACT_ATOMS: atom_id res chain seq x y z
N MET A 1 -23.79 28.71 24.05
CA MET A 1 -23.90 27.24 23.88
C MET A 1 -24.36 26.99 22.45
N THR A 2 -23.44 26.69 21.55
CA THR A 2 -23.74 26.51 20.12
C THR A 2 -24.07 25.04 19.89
N GLN A 3 -25.33 24.70 19.63
CA GLN A 3 -25.72 23.32 19.28
C GLN A 3 -25.04 22.91 17.97
N ARG A 4 -24.32 21.79 17.97
CA ARG A 4 -23.83 21.15 16.74
C ARG A 4 -25.04 20.66 15.96
N LYS A 5 -25.36 21.30 14.83
CA LYS A 5 -26.38 20.82 13.90
C LYS A 5 -25.81 19.61 13.16
N GLN A 6 -26.30 18.42 13.48
CA GLN A 6 -25.90 17.19 12.79
C GLN A 6 -26.53 17.18 11.40
N CYS A 7 -25.72 16.94 10.38
CA CYS A 7 -26.15 16.91 8.98
C CYS A 7 -25.94 15.51 8.43
N SER A 8 -27.02 14.87 7.99
CA SER A 8 -27.01 13.58 7.34
C SER A 8 -26.75 13.77 5.84
N VAL A 9 -25.80 13.03 5.28
CA VAL A 9 -25.49 13.03 3.84
C VAL A 9 -25.64 11.62 3.30
N VAL A 10 -26.49 11.46 2.29
CA VAL A 10 -26.62 10.19 1.56
C VAL A 10 -25.67 10.22 0.38
N ILE A 11 -24.79 9.23 0.30
CA ILE A 11 -23.81 9.10 -0.77
C ILE A 11 -24.15 7.84 -1.57
N THR A 12 -24.42 7.99 -2.86
CA THR A 12 -24.72 6.85 -3.74
C THR A 12 -23.52 6.51 -4.63
N THR A 13 -23.50 5.26 -5.11
CA THR A 13 -22.54 4.82 -6.15
C THR A 13 -21.08 5.06 -5.76
N VAL A 14 -20.69 4.60 -4.56
CA VAL A 14 -19.32 4.64 -4.05
C VAL A 14 -18.57 3.35 -4.35
N ASN A 15 -17.26 3.45 -4.57
CA ASN A 15 -16.39 2.28 -4.70
C ASN A 15 -15.73 1.95 -3.36
N ARG A 16 -16.02 0.77 -2.81
CA ARG A 16 -15.36 0.28 -1.58
C ARG A 16 -13.96 -0.23 -1.88
N LYS A 17 -12.97 0.21 -1.13
CA LYS A 17 -11.56 -0.19 -1.28
C LYS A 17 -10.95 -0.46 0.09
N MET A 18 -10.30 -1.61 0.25
CA MET A 18 -9.45 -1.87 1.41
C MET A 18 -8.06 -1.31 1.15
N PHE A 19 -7.51 -0.55 2.09
CA PHE A 19 -6.15 -0.05 2.06
C PHE A 19 -5.56 -0.08 3.47
N ALA A 20 -4.37 -0.66 3.64
CA ALA A 20 -3.71 -0.83 4.95
C ALA A 20 -4.58 -1.50 6.04
N GLY A 21 -5.55 -2.33 5.65
CA GLY A 21 -6.49 -2.98 6.58
C GLY A 21 -7.77 -2.18 6.86
N ASP A 22 -7.81 -0.91 6.45
CA ASP A 22 -8.96 -0.04 6.64
C ASP A 22 -9.87 0.04 5.41
N LEU A 23 -11.16 0.26 5.64
CA LEU A 23 -12.17 0.43 4.60
C LEU A 23 -12.26 1.89 4.17
N TYR A 24 -12.00 2.14 2.89
CA TYR A 24 -12.13 3.44 2.24
C TYR A 24 -13.26 3.43 1.20
N LEU A 25 -13.95 4.55 1.07
CA LEU A 25 -14.93 4.80 0.03
C LEU A 25 -14.36 5.83 -0.96
N ASN A 26 -14.28 5.46 -2.24
CA ASN A 26 -13.84 6.37 -3.30
C ASN A 26 -15.03 6.81 -4.15
N THR A 27 -14.95 8.04 -4.66
CA THR A 27 -15.92 8.56 -5.62
C THR A 27 -15.68 7.98 -7.01
N LEU A 28 -16.76 7.87 -7.77
CA LEU A 28 -16.83 7.51 -9.18
C LEU A 28 -17.50 8.67 -9.92
N PRO A 29 -17.40 8.76 -11.26
CA PRO A 29 -18.13 9.77 -12.03
C PRO A 29 -19.65 9.74 -11.79
N ALA A 30 -20.19 8.56 -11.44
CA ALA A 30 -21.59 8.34 -11.10
C ALA A 30 -21.92 8.57 -9.61
N THR A 31 -20.94 8.92 -8.76
CA THR A 31 -21.21 9.25 -7.35
C THR A 31 -22.02 10.53 -7.27
N ARG A 32 -23.01 10.52 -6.37
CA ARG A 32 -23.87 11.66 -6.08
C ARG A 32 -23.98 11.83 -4.57
N PHE A 33 -23.97 13.08 -4.14
CA PHE A 33 -24.15 13.48 -2.74
C PHE A 33 -25.51 14.14 -2.62
N TYR A 34 -26.34 13.61 -1.73
CA TYR A 34 -27.66 14.14 -1.45
C TYR A 34 -27.67 14.64 0.00
N GLN A 35 -27.82 15.94 0.15
CA GLN A 35 -28.08 16.59 1.42
C GLN A 35 -29.57 16.96 1.42
N HIS A 36 -30.39 16.12 2.03
CA HIS A 36 -31.83 16.34 2.17
C HIS A 36 -32.20 16.59 3.64
N ASP A 37 -33.31 17.29 3.86
CA ASP A 37 -34.08 17.08 5.08
C ASP A 37 -34.56 15.62 5.09
N GLU A 38 -34.30 14.91 6.18
CA GLU A 38 -34.17 13.45 6.28
C GLU A 38 -35.28 12.65 5.52
N PRO A 39 -34.90 11.80 4.55
CA PRO A 39 -35.79 10.76 4.04
C PRO A 39 -36.17 9.79 5.17
N GLN A 40 -37.41 9.29 5.19
CA GLN A 40 -37.94 8.40 6.24
C GLN A 40 -37.09 7.12 6.42
N GLU A 41 -36.35 6.71 5.39
CA GLU A 41 -35.44 5.57 5.41
C GLU A 41 -34.20 5.81 6.30
N VAL A 42 -33.76 7.07 6.45
CA VAL A 42 -32.61 7.48 7.27
C VAL A 42 -32.96 7.56 8.76
N GLU A 43 -34.24 7.77 9.09
CA GLU A 43 -34.75 7.78 10.48
C GLU A 43 -34.46 6.47 11.21
N SER A 44 -34.65 5.34 10.53
CA SER A 44 -34.41 4.00 11.08
C SER A 44 -32.92 3.73 11.34
N VAL A 45 -32.04 4.25 10.47
CA VAL A 45 -30.58 4.16 10.62
C VAL A 45 -30.10 5.09 11.74
N ARG A 46 -30.72 6.26 11.89
CA ARG A 46 -30.42 7.21 12.96
C ARG A 46 -30.75 6.65 14.34
N HIS A 47 -31.93 6.06 14.51
CA HIS A 47 -32.28 5.38 15.76
C HIS A 47 -31.34 4.21 16.08
N GLN A 48 -30.84 3.49 15.06
CA GLN A 48 -29.80 2.48 15.28
C GLN A 48 -28.47 3.12 15.70
N TYR A 49 -28.07 4.24 15.09
CA TYR A 49 -26.82 4.94 15.41
C TYR A 49 -26.83 5.59 16.80
N GLU A 50 -27.94 6.19 17.21
CA GLU A 50 -28.15 6.75 18.56
C GLU A 50 -28.09 5.66 19.64
N ASN A 51 -28.62 4.46 19.34
CA ASN A 51 -28.48 3.30 20.22
C ASN A 51 -27.03 2.76 20.26
N ILE A 52 -26.31 2.74 19.13
CA ILE A 52 -24.90 2.33 19.05
C ILE A 52 -23.98 3.25 19.85
N GLN A 53 -24.26 4.57 19.91
CA GLN A 53 -23.44 5.51 20.69
C GLN A 53 -23.42 5.22 22.20
N THR A 54 -24.40 4.50 22.75
CA THR A 54 -24.37 4.10 24.17
C THR A 54 -23.45 2.91 24.47
N SER A 55 -23.00 2.19 23.45
CA SER A 55 -22.09 1.04 23.58
C SER A 55 -20.89 1.19 22.67
N SER A 56 -19.86 1.87 23.19
CA SER A 56 -18.49 1.87 22.66
C SER A 56 -18.32 2.12 21.16
N LEU A 57 -18.57 3.35 20.73
CA LEU A 57 -17.63 3.96 19.81
C LEU A 57 -16.76 4.87 20.67
N GLN A 58 -15.63 4.34 21.13
CA GLN A 58 -14.51 5.23 21.39
C GLN A 58 -14.37 6.04 20.10
N GLU A 59 -14.47 7.37 20.20
CA GLU A 59 -13.84 8.24 19.24
C GLU A 59 -12.38 7.78 19.20
N HIS A 60 -12.07 6.79 18.36
CA HIS A 60 -10.78 6.80 17.73
C HIS A 60 -10.82 8.11 16.97
N GLU A 61 -10.20 9.13 17.58
CA GLU A 61 -9.53 10.16 16.80
C GLU A 61 -8.92 9.38 15.64
N LEU A 62 -9.51 9.55 14.45
CA LEU A 62 -8.83 9.21 13.23
C LEU A 62 -7.51 9.94 13.40
N ASN A 63 -6.44 9.20 13.68
CA ASN A 63 -5.11 9.76 13.70
C ASN A 63 -4.96 10.36 12.30
N GLU A 64 -5.19 11.66 12.14
CA GLU A 64 -5.04 12.38 10.87
C GLU A 64 -3.60 12.22 10.34
N GLU A 65 -2.70 11.73 11.19
CA GLU A 65 -1.35 11.34 10.83
C GLU A 65 -1.22 10.09 9.97
N SER A 66 -2.17 9.15 9.95
CA SER A 66 -1.99 7.85 9.25
C SER A 66 -2.20 7.93 7.72
N SER A 67 -2.78 9.02 7.21
CA SER A 67 -3.06 9.19 5.77
C SER A 67 -2.60 10.52 5.17
N SER A 68 -1.99 11.40 5.96
CA SER A 68 -1.48 12.66 5.42
C SER A 68 -0.28 12.41 4.49
N LEU A 69 -0.33 13.01 3.30
CA LEU A 69 0.76 13.00 2.34
C LEU A 69 2.03 13.52 3.04
N LYS A 70 3.08 12.70 3.07
CA LYS A 70 4.38 13.07 3.61
C LYS A 70 5.37 13.33 2.48
N THR A 71 6.26 14.28 2.75
CA THR A 71 7.43 14.54 1.90
C THR A 71 8.55 13.54 2.20
N ILE A 72 9.50 13.37 1.29
CA ILE A 72 10.67 12.51 1.49
C ILE A 72 11.48 13.00 2.68
N SER A 73 11.71 14.31 2.81
CA SER A 73 12.43 14.89 3.95
C SER A 73 11.76 14.53 5.29
N GLN A 74 10.42 14.64 5.38
CA GLN A 74 9.68 14.23 6.57
C GLN A 74 9.83 12.73 6.84
N MET A 75 9.72 11.88 5.81
CA MET A 75 9.91 10.43 5.95
C MET A 75 11.30 10.08 6.46
N LEU A 76 12.35 10.72 5.93
CA LEU A 76 13.73 10.50 6.35
C LEU A 76 13.96 10.91 7.80
N SER A 77 13.33 11.97 8.29
CA SER A 77 13.42 12.36 9.70
C SER A 77 12.87 11.30 10.67
N PHE A 78 11.97 10.41 10.23
CA PHE A 78 11.52 9.26 11.02
C PHE A 78 12.55 8.13 11.10
N LEU A 79 13.57 8.13 10.26
CA LEU A 79 14.64 7.12 10.30
C LEU A 79 15.70 7.44 11.36
N ASP A 80 15.76 8.69 11.83
CA ASP A 80 16.71 9.14 12.86
C ASP A 80 16.27 8.76 14.29
N VAL A 81 15.24 7.94 14.44
CA VAL A 81 14.70 7.52 15.74
C VAL A 81 15.49 6.31 16.28
N ALA A 82 15.92 6.38 17.55
CA ALA A 82 16.79 5.38 18.18
C ALA A 82 16.19 3.96 18.31
N LYS A 83 14.88 3.79 18.07
CA LYS A 83 14.20 2.48 18.12
C LYS A 83 13.69 2.12 16.72
N PRO A 84 13.98 0.92 16.21
CA PRO A 84 13.38 0.43 14.99
C PRO A 84 11.85 0.44 15.12
N GLN A 85 11.20 1.16 14.22
CA GLN A 85 9.74 1.21 14.11
C GLN A 85 9.36 0.88 12.67
N GLU A 86 8.25 0.17 12.52
CA GLU A 86 7.61 -0.04 11.23
C GLU A 86 6.48 0.99 11.10
N LYS A 87 6.50 1.78 10.02
CA LYS A 87 5.50 2.81 9.75
C LYS A 87 5.22 2.87 8.26
N GLU A 88 3.95 2.99 7.92
CA GLU A 88 3.49 3.19 6.55
C GLU A 88 3.30 4.68 6.28
N PHE A 89 3.68 5.12 5.08
CA PHE A 89 3.57 6.51 4.64
C PHE A 89 2.97 6.56 3.24
N ILE A 90 2.25 7.65 2.96
CA ILE A 90 1.81 7.99 1.60
C ILE A 90 2.64 9.19 1.16
N CYS A 91 3.31 9.09 0.00
CA CYS A 91 4.05 10.19 -0.61
C CYS A 91 3.79 10.23 -2.12
N SER A 92 4.09 11.38 -2.72
CA SER A 92 4.12 11.56 -4.17
C SER A 92 5.52 12.00 -4.56
N ALA A 93 6.23 11.18 -5.33
CA ALA A 93 7.59 11.44 -5.74
C ALA A 93 7.84 10.92 -7.16
N ARG A 94 8.83 11.50 -7.84
CA ARG A 94 9.26 11.08 -9.18
C ARG A 94 10.45 10.14 -9.07
N ILE A 95 10.42 9.02 -9.78
CA ILE A 95 11.61 8.17 -9.95
C ILE A 95 12.60 8.91 -10.83
N VAL A 96 13.81 9.15 -10.33
CA VAL A 96 14.86 9.90 -11.05
C VAL A 96 16.02 9.02 -11.48
N ASP A 97 16.23 7.88 -10.83
CA ASP A 97 17.26 6.91 -11.19
C ASP A 97 16.90 5.48 -10.73
N ILE A 98 17.51 4.47 -11.34
CA ILE A 98 17.37 3.05 -10.99
C ILE A 98 18.76 2.46 -10.68
N ILE A 99 18.93 1.97 -9.45
CA ILE A 99 20.18 1.36 -9.00
C ILE A 99 20.23 -0.11 -9.43
N THR A 100 21.02 -0.42 -10.45
CA THR A 100 21.16 -1.78 -11.01
C THR A 100 22.29 -2.60 -10.39
N ARG A 101 23.28 -1.96 -9.77
CA ARG A 101 24.48 -2.61 -9.20
C ARG A 101 24.20 -3.61 -8.06
N ASN A 102 23.08 -3.45 -7.36
CA ASN A 102 22.71 -4.30 -6.21
C ASN A 102 21.89 -5.54 -6.60
N GLY A 103 21.75 -5.80 -7.89
CA GLY A 103 20.81 -6.78 -8.43
C GLY A 103 19.38 -6.22 -8.47
N TRP A 104 18.70 -6.47 -9.59
CA TRP A 104 17.35 -5.96 -9.87
C TRP A 104 16.25 -7.01 -9.68
N TYR A 105 16.63 -8.23 -9.31
CA TYR A 105 15.71 -9.34 -9.05
C TYR A 105 16.19 -10.21 -7.90
N ASN A 106 15.27 -11.00 -7.36
CA ASN A 106 15.54 -12.11 -6.46
C ASN A 106 14.91 -13.38 -7.01
N ILE A 107 15.49 -14.54 -6.68
CA ILE A 107 14.80 -15.82 -6.78
C ILE A 107 14.00 -16.01 -5.49
N SER A 108 12.70 -16.23 -5.62
CA SER A 108 11.77 -16.30 -4.48
C SER A 108 10.86 -17.53 -4.58
N CYS A 109 10.39 -18.03 -3.44
CA CYS A 109 9.52 -19.20 -3.39
C CYS A 109 8.19 -18.90 -4.11
N ALA A 110 7.70 -19.84 -4.92
CA ALA A 110 6.40 -19.69 -5.58
C ALA A 110 5.23 -19.58 -4.56
N LYS A 111 5.35 -20.26 -3.41
CA LYS A 111 4.30 -20.35 -2.37
C LYS A 111 4.32 -19.15 -1.41
N CYS A 112 5.44 -18.94 -0.71
CA CYS A 112 5.51 -17.96 0.38
C CYS A 112 6.23 -16.65 0.02
N TYR A 113 6.68 -16.48 -1.23
CA TYR A 113 7.38 -15.29 -1.74
C TYR A 113 8.72 -14.97 -1.08
N TYR A 114 9.13 -15.74 -0.07
CA TYR A 114 10.41 -15.56 0.62
C TYR A 114 11.58 -15.68 -0.36
N ARG A 115 12.55 -14.78 -0.21
CA ARG A 115 13.78 -14.79 -1.01
C ARG A 115 14.61 -16.02 -0.70
N ILE A 116 14.97 -16.76 -1.74
CA ILE A 116 15.84 -17.92 -1.63
C ILE A 116 17.25 -17.52 -2.03
N LYS A 117 18.21 -17.99 -1.24
CA LYS A 117 19.61 -18.02 -1.65
C LYS A 117 19.91 -19.46 -2.08
N PRO A 118 20.56 -19.67 -3.23
CA PRO A 118 21.04 -21.00 -3.61
C PRO A 118 21.89 -21.58 -2.48
N LEU A 119 21.64 -22.85 -2.15
CA LEU A 119 22.48 -23.62 -1.25
C LEU A 119 23.02 -24.80 -2.07
N ASP A 120 24.31 -24.76 -2.37
CA ASP A 120 24.95 -25.62 -3.36
C ASP A 120 24.18 -25.56 -4.70
N ASP A 121 23.83 -26.71 -5.27
CA ASP A 121 23.06 -26.84 -6.52
C ASP A 121 21.53 -26.89 -6.29
N LYS A 122 21.06 -26.59 -5.08
CA LYS A 122 19.64 -26.68 -4.71
C LYS A 122 19.05 -25.32 -4.33
N LEU A 123 17.82 -25.10 -4.77
CA LEU A 123 16.97 -23.99 -4.31
C LEU A 123 16.08 -24.51 -3.18
N ILE A 124 16.38 -24.13 -1.94
CA ILE A 124 15.62 -24.57 -0.75
C ILE A 124 14.94 -23.36 -0.11
N CYS A 125 13.63 -23.46 0.10
CA CYS A 125 12.87 -22.45 0.81
C CYS A 125 12.85 -22.81 2.30
N ARG A 126 13.58 -22.05 3.12
CA ARG A 126 13.70 -22.30 4.57
C ARG A 126 12.39 -22.22 5.34
N PHE A 127 11.38 -21.55 4.79
CA PHE A 127 10.06 -21.40 5.44
C PHE A 127 9.10 -22.53 5.08
N CYS A 128 9.23 -23.10 3.88
CA CYS A 128 8.36 -24.20 3.43
C CYS A 128 9.00 -25.58 3.64
N ASP A 129 10.30 -25.61 3.98
CA ASP A 129 11.15 -26.80 4.07
C ASP A 129 10.96 -27.76 2.88
N ASP A 130 10.80 -27.17 1.70
CA ASP A 130 10.47 -27.86 0.46
C ASP A 130 11.65 -27.69 -0.50
N SER A 131 12.23 -28.81 -0.94
CA SER A 131 13.34 -28.85 -1.90
C SER A 131 12.89 -29.11 -3.34
N SER A 132 11.58 -29.25 -3.57
CA SER A 132 11.00 -29.64 -4.87
C SER A 132 10.46 -28.48 -5.72
N PHE A 133 10.52 -27.24 -5.22
CA PHE A 133 9.90 -26.10 -5.90
C PHE A 133 10.85 -25.41 -6.89
N ILE A 134 10.27 -24.89 -7.97
CA ILE A 134 10.96 -24.06 -8.97
C ILE A 134 11.05 -22.63 -8.42
N GLY A 135 12.27 -22.09 -8.29
CA GLY A 135 12.49 -20.71 -7.92
C GLY A 135 11.88 -19.75 -8.95
N VAL A 136 11.11 -18.77 -8.49
CA VAL A 136 10.48 -17.77 -9.36
C VAL A 136 11.27 -16.47 -9.28
N VAL A 137 11.71 -15.98 -10.42
CA VAL A 137 12.37 -14.68 -10.58
C VAL A 137 11.36 -13.57 -10.33
N ARG A 138 11.69 -12.66 -9.41
CA ARG A 138 10.81 -11.57 -8.97
C ARG A 138 11.56 -10.26 -8.88
N PHE A 139 10.93 -9.14 -9.24
CA PHE A 139 11.60 -7.85 -9.19
C PHE A 139 11.98 -7.43 -7.76
N ARG A 140 13.14 -6.77 -7.67
CA ARG A 140 13.59 -5.96 -6.55
C ARG A 140 14.27 -4.73 -7.14
N LEU A 141 13.46 -3.78 -7.58
CA LEU A 141 13.96 -2.56 -8.21
C LEU A 141 14.30 -1.55 -7.14
N GLU A 142 15.57 -1.22 -7.04
CA GLU A 142 16.03 -0.18 -6.17
C GLU A 142 16.06 1.13 -6.96
N VAL A 143 15.37 2.15 -6.46
CA VAL A 143 15.15 3.40 -7.19
C VAL A 143 15.53 4.59 -6.32
N ILE A 144 15.99 5.65 -6.97
CA ILE A 144 16.07 6.97 -6.36
C ILE A 144 14.80 7.73 -6.73
N VAL A 145 14.15 8.30 -5.72
CA VAL A 145 12.96 9.12 -5.85
C VAL A 145 13.24 10.53 -5.34
N ASP A 146 12.57 11.51 -5.94
CA ASP A 146 12.73 12.94 -5.65
C ASP A 146 11.34 13.60 -5.59
N ASP A 147 11.10 14.41 -4.57
CA ASP A 147 9.84 15.15 -4.37
C ASP A 147 10.06 16.66 -4.16
N GLU A 148 11.17 17.20 -4.69
CA GLU A 148 11.64 18.58 -4.50
C GLU A 148 12.15 18.90 -3.09
N THR A 149 11.73 18.18 -2.06
CA THR A 149 12.19 18.41 -0.68
C THR A 149 13.49 17.67 -0.39
N ASP A 150 13.63 16.45 -0.89
CA ASP A 150 14.82 15.62 -0.73
C ASP A 150 14.82 14.44 -1.74
N GLN A 151 15.90 13.65 -1.73
CA GLN A 151 15.98 12.39 -2.44
C GLN A 151 15.99 11.19 -1.50
N GLY A 152 15.22 10.17 -1.85
CA GLY A 152 15.08 8.93 -1.09
C GLY A 152 15.45 7.70 -1.92
N ARG A 153 15.93 6.65 -1.25
CA ARG A 153 16.17 5.34 -1.87
C ARG A 153 15.05 4.38 -1.50
N PHE A 154 14.22 4.01 -2.49
CA PHE A 154 13.09 3.10 -2.29
C PHE A 154 13.37 1.74 -2.95
N VAL A 155 12.69 0.69 -2.48
CA VAL A 155 12.70 -0.63 -3.12
C VAL A 155 11.29 -0.97 -3.57
N ILE A 156 11.10 -1.10 -4.89
CA ILE A 156 9.85 -1.53 -5.51
C ILE A 156 9.92 -3.04 -5.69
N PHE A 157 9.03 -3.75 -4.99
CA PHE A 157 8.92 -5.19 -5.07
C PHE A 157 8.05 -5.64 -6.24
N ASP A 158 8.10 -6.94 -6.49
CA ASP A 158 7.56 -7.63 -7.66
C ASP A 158 6.18 -7.20 -8.13
N ARG A 159 5.19 -7.12 -7.24
CA ARG A 159 3.81 -6.83 -7.65
C ARG A 159 3.68 -5.41 -8.19
N GLU A 160 4.32 -4.45 -7.57
CA GLU A 160 4.30 -3.03 -7.92
C GLU A 160 5.15 -2.78 -9.17
N ALA A 161 6.33 -3.40 -9.25
CA ALA A 161 7.20 -3.33 -10.41
C ALA A 161 6.53 -3.89 -11.68
N ARG A 162 5.77 -5.00 -11.58
CA ARG A 162 4.99 -5.55 -12.69
C ARG A 162 3.93 -4.58 -13.21
N LYS A 163 3.29 -3.81 -12.32
CA LYS A 163 2.31 -2.78 -12.74
C LYS A 163 2.99 -1.62 -13.48
N LEU A 164 4.19 -1.23 -13.04
CA LEU A 164 4.94 -0.12 -13.66
C LEU A 164 5.54 -0.52 -15.02
N THR A 165 6.05 -1.74 -15.14
CA THR A 165 6.77 -2.20 -16.34
C THR A 165 5.88 -2.94 -17.33
N ASN A 166 4.73 -3.47 -16.88
CA ASN A 166 3.89 -4.39 -17.63
C ASN A 166 4.65 -5.64 -18.13
N MET A 167 5.69 -6.08 -17.40
CA MET A 167 6.53 -7.23 -17.72
C MET A 167 6.70 -8.13 -16.50
N LEU A 168 7.05 -9.41 -16.68
CA LEU A 168 7.53 -10.25 -15.59
C LEU A 168 9.06 -10.16 -15.49
N ALA A 169 9.60 -10.26 -14.27
CA ALA A 169 11.05 -10.24 -14.07
C ALA A 169 11.75 -11.40 -14.80
N GLY A 170 11.11 -12.57 -14.89
CA GLY A 170 11.63 -13.73 -15.64
C GLY A 170 11.82 -13.47 -17.13
N ASP A 171 10.92 -12.70 -17.76
CA ASP A 171 10.98 -12.39 -19.19
C ASP A 171 12.25 -11.60 -19.54
N LEU A 172 12.67 -10.71 -18.64
CA LEU A 172 13.87 -9.88 -18.79
C LEU A 172 15.17 -10.66 -18.61
N ILE A 173 15.14 -11.79 -17.89
CA ILE A 173 16.31 -12.67 -17.78
C ILE A 173 16.48 -13.48 -19.06
N THR A 174 15.38 -14.03 -19.58
CA THR A 174 15.39 -14.81 -20.83
C THR A 174 15.85 -13.97 -22.02
N PHE A 175 15.52 -12.67 -22.04
CA PHE A 175 15.93 -11.76 -23.10
C PHE A 175 17.46 -11.53 -23.18
N LYS A 176 18.20 -11.69 -22.07
CA LYS A 176 19.67 -11.58 -22.06
C LYS A 176 20.40 -12.80 -22.63
N GLY A 177 19.69 -13.87 -22.98
CA GLY A 177 20.25 -15.10 -23.56
C GLY A 177 20.33 -15.12 -25.10
N ALA A 178 19.88 -14.07 -25.79
CA ALA A 178 19.83 -14.01 -27.26
C ALA A 178 20.97 -13.20 -27.91
N THR A 179 22.06 -12.93 -27.19
CA THR A 179 23.29 -12.37 -27.78
C THR A 179 24.49 -13.20 -27.35
N SER A 180 24.78 -14.24 -28.11
CA SER A 180 26.11 -14.84 -28.37
C SER A 180 25.98 -15.81 -29.54
#